data_AF-A0A2V9RP43-F1
#
_entry.id   AF-A0A2V9RP43-F1
#
_cell.length_a   1.000
_cell.length_b   1.000
_cell.length_c   1.000
_cell.angle_alpha   90.00
_cell.angle_beta   90.00
_cell.angle_gamma   90.00
#
_symmetry.space_group_name_H-M   'P 1'
#
loop_
_entity.id
_entity.type
_entity.pdbx_description
1 polymer ?
#
loop_
_entity_poly.entity_id
_entity_poly.type
_entity_poly.pdbx_seq_one_letter_code
_entity_poly.pdbx_strand_id
1 'polypeptide(L)'
;MDAGNSSRRQFLVGSVSGLSSVWLQLHWPAILAAEVHARQAVESGRVAFEFFSREQAAVVEAAAAQIIPSDSTPGAREAGVIHFIDRALTSFDRDKQGIYTEGLLALQRKVQEMIPGNDN
;
A
#
# COMPACT_ATOMS: atom_id res chain seq x y z
N MET A 1 -28.58 -10.75 -15.94
CA MET A 1 -28.33 -9.41 -16.51
C MET A 1 -27.09 -8.84 -15.83
N ASP A 2 -25.90 -9.17 -16.36
CA ASP A 2 -24.58 -8.87 -15.76
C ASP A 2 -23.89 -7.67 -16.43
N ALA A 3 -24.64 -6.62 -16.76
CA ALA A 3 -24.11 -5.46 -17.48
C ALA A 3 -23.26 -4.52 -16.60
N GLY A 4 -23.39 -4.59 -15.27
CA GLY A 4 -22.78 -3.63 -14.34
C GLY A 4 -21.28 -3.81 -14.08
N ASN A 5 -20.80 -5.06 -14.06
CA ASN A 5 -19.41 -5.36 -13.70
C ASN A 5 -18.43 -5.18 -14.88
N SER A 6 -18.89 -5.43 -16.12
CA SER A 6 -18.08 -5.23 -17.33
C SER A 6 -17.93 -3.74 -17.69
N SER A 7 -19.01 -2.96 -17.53
CA SER A 7 -19.01 -1.52 -17.87
C SER A 7 -18.07 -0.69 -16.97
N ARG A 8 -18.02 -0.99 -15.66
CA ARG A 8 -17.08 -0.34 -14.73
C ARG A 8 -15.62 -0.62 -15.05
N ARG A 9 -15.28 -1.86 -15.40
CA ARG A 9 -13.92 -2.26 -15.78
C ARG A 9 -13.49 -1.60 -17.08
N GLN A 10 -14.37 -1.54 -18.08
CA GLN A 10 -14.10 -0.85 -19.35
C GLN A 10 -13.93 0.65 -19.18
N PHE A 11 -14.76 1.28 -18.35
CA PHE A 11 -14.64 2.71 -18.05
C PHE A 11 -13.30 3.04 -17.36
N LEU A 12 -12.89 2.26 -16.35
CA LEU A 12 -11.60 2.43 -15.67
C LEU A 12 -10.41 2.18 -16.61
N VAL A 13 -10.47 1.12 -17.41
CA VAL A 13 -9.44 0.83 -18.43
C VAL A 13 -9.37 1.93 -19.50
N GLY A 14 -10.50 2.54 -19.84
CA GLY A 14 -10.58 3.60 -20.85
C GLY A 14 -10.21 5.01 -20.35
N SER A 15 -10.16 5.25 -19.03
CA SER A 15 -9.96 6.59 -18.45
C SER A 15 -8.59 6.81 -17.79
N VAL A 16 -7.78 5.76 -17.59
CA VAL A 16 -6.43 5.89 -17.02
C VAL A 16 -5.39 6.11 -18.12
N SER A 17 -4.99 7.36 -18.33
CA SER A 17 -3.81 7.71 -19.13
C SER A 17 -2.54 7.44 -18.32
N GLY A 18 -1.85 6.31 -18.56
CA GLY A 18 -0.51 6.06 -18.00
C GLY A 18 -0.22 4.62 -17.56
N LEU A 19 -1.23 3.79 -17.34
CA LEU A 19 -1.07 2.35 -17.07
C LEU A 19 -1.43 1.53 -18.32
N SER A 20 -0.68 0.47 -18.60
CA SER A 20 -1.01 -0.44 -19.71
C SER A 20 -2.29 -1.22 -19.37
N SER A 21 -3.29 -1.17 -20.25
CA SER A 21 -4.58 -1.88 -20.07
C SER A 21 -4.42 -3.38 -19.83
N VAL A 22 -3.38 -4.00 -20.41
CA VAL A 22 -3.03 -5.41 -20.23
C VAL A 22 -2.57 -5.71 -18.80
N TRP A 23 -1.74 -4.84 -18.20
CA TRP A 23 -1.28 -5.01 -16.82
C TRP A 23 -2.46 -4.95 -15.84
N LEU A 24 -3.35 -3.97 -16.02
CA LEU A 24 -4.56 -3.87 -15.21
C LEU A 24 -5.44 -5.13 -15.32
N GLN A 25 -5.68 -5.63 -16.53
CA GLN A 25 -6.47 -6.85 -16.71
C GLN A 25 -5.85 -8.07 -16.02
N LEU A 26 -4.52 -8.20 -16.06
CA LEU A 26 -3.79 -9.29 -15.44
C LEU A 26 -3.82 -9.23 -13.90
N HIS A 27 -3.72 -8.04 -13.33
CA HIS A 27 -3.59 -7.86 -11.88
C HIS A 27 -4.86 -7.43 -11.17
N TRP A 28 -5.94 -7.11 -11.89
CA TRP A 28 -7.23 -6.70 -11.32
C TRP A 28 -7.74 -7.59 -10.18
N PRO A 29 -7.71 -8.94 -10.29
CA PRO A 29 -8.13 -9.80 -9.18
C PRO A 29 -7.26 -9.64 -7.93
N ALA A 30 -5.95 -9.46 -8.11
CA ALA A 30 -5.01 -9.32 -7.00
C ALA A 30 -5.12 -7.93 -6.33
N ILE A 31 -5.37 -6.88 -7.11
CA ILE A 31 -5.66 -5.53 -6.60
C ILE A 31 -6.93 -5.55 -5.74
N LEU A 32 -8.01 -6.18 -6.21
CA LEU A 32 -9.24 -6.32 -5.41
C LEU A 32 -9.01 -7.17 -4.15
N ALA A 33 -8.23 -8.24 -4.25
CA ALA A 33 -7.90 -9.06 -3.08
C ALA A 33 -7.11 -8.25 -2.03
N ALA A 34 -6.19 -7.37 -2.47
CA ALA A 34 -5.46 -6.47 -1.58
C ALA A 34 -6.38 -5.41 -0.93
N GLU A 35 -7.37 -4.88 -1.66
CA GLU A 35 -8.37 -3.95 -1.10
C GLU A 35 -9.23 -4.63 -0.04
N VAL A 36 -9.79 -5.80 -0.34
CA VAL A 36 -10.58 -6.58 0.62
C VAL A 36 -9.74 -6.93 1.85
N HIS A 37 -8.48 -7.32 1.66
CA HIS A 37 -7.56 -7.62 2.75
C HIS A 37 -7.30 -6.40 3.63
N ALA A 38 -7.07 -5.23 3.04
CA ALA A 38 -6.86 -3.98 3.77
C ALA A 38 -8.08 -3.60 4.62
N ARG A 39 -9.27 -3.70 4.04
CA ARG A 39 -10.52 -3.47 4.76
C ARG A 39 -10.71 -4.43 5.93
N GLN A 40 -10.48 -5.72 5.70
CA GLN A 40 -10.56 -6.74 6.76
C GLN A 40 -9.53 -6.49 7.87
N ALA A 41 -8.34 -6.01 7.53
CA ALA A 41 -7.31 -5.68 8.50
C ALA A 41 -7.73 -4.52 9.42
N VAL A 42 -8.35 -3.47 8.86
CA VAL A 42 -8.92 -2.36 9.64
C VAL A 42 -10.07 -2.84 10.52
N GLU A 43 -11.00 -3.66 10.00
CA GLU A 43 -12.15 -4.16 10.74
C GLU A 43 -11.76 -5.13 11.89
N SER A 44 -10.75 -5.97 11.68
CA SER A 44 -10.33 -6.98 12.65
C SER A 44 -9.25 -6.50 13.64
N GLY A 45 -8.47 -5.47 13.27
CA GLY A 45 -7.35 -4.93 14.04
C GLY A 45 -6.21 -5.91 14.34
N ARG A 46 -6.17 -7.08 13.67
CA ARG A 46 -5.25 -8.19 14.01
C ARG A 46 -4.68 -8.92 12.80
N VAL A 47 -4.39 -8.21 11.71
CA VAL A 47 -3.72 -8.81 10.54
C VAL A 47 -2.21 -8.67 10.69
N ALA A 48 -1.50 -9.79 10.56
CA ALA A 48 -0.05 -9.81 10.51
C ALA A 48 0.44 -9.40 9.11
N PHE A 49 1.55 -8.66 9.07
CA PHE A 49 2.22 -8.31 7.82
C PHE A 49 3.00 -9.51 7.27
N GLU A 50 2.95 -9.69 5.95
CA GLU A 50 3.65 -10.74 5.22
C GLU A 50 5.04 -10.28 4.73
N PHE A 51 5.18 -9.01 4.37
CA PHE A 51 6.43 -8.44 3.88
C PHE A 51 7.13 -7.57 4.92
N PHE A 52 6.42 -6.61 5.53
CA PHE A 52 7.01 -5.68 6.47
C PHE A 52 7.14 -6.25 7.89
N SER A 53 8.17 -5.83 8.63
CA SER A 53 8.12 -5.90 10.10
C SER A 53 7.11 -4.88 10.65
N ARG A 54 6.70 -5.00 11.92
CA ARG A 54 5.78 -4.03 12.53
C ARG A 54 6.36 -2.62 12.53
N GLU A 55 7.66 -2.50 12.77
CA GLU A 55 8.38 -1.22 12.83
C GLU A 55 8.47 -0.60 11.43
N GLN A 56 8.81 -1.41 10.42
CA GLN A 56 8.84 -0.96 9.02
C GLN A 56 7.45 -0.53 8.56
N ALA A 57 6.41 -1.31 8.89
CA ALA A 57 5.04 -1.00 8.55
C ALA A 57 4.59 0.33 9.17
N ALA A 58 4.94 0.59 10.43
CA ALA A 58 4.63 1.86 11.09
C ALA A 58 5.29 3.07 10.39
N VAL A 59 6.52 2.93 9.89
CA VAL A 59 7.20 3.97 9.11
C VAL A 59 6.49 4.23 7.79
N VAL A 60 6.16 3.16 7.04
CA VAL A 60 5.46 3.28 5.75
C VAL A 60 4.04 3.83 5.93
N GLU A 61 3.33 3.40 6.98
CA GLU A 61 2.01 3.94 7.33
C GLU A 61 2.07 5.42 7.66
N ALA A 62 3.08 5.86 8.42
CA ALA A 62 3.29 7.27 8.72
C ALA A 62 3.62 8.09 7.46
N ALA A 63 4.37 7.52 6.51
CA ALA A 63 4.62 8.15 5.22
C ALA A 63 3.34 8.23 4.38
N ALA A 64 2.56 7.16 4.29
CA ALA A 64 1.30 7.14 3.56
C ALA A 64 0.28 8.15 4.13
N ALA A 65 0.22 8.29 5.46
CA ALA A 65 -0.63 9.27 6.15
C ALA A 65 -0.23 10.73 5.90
N GLN A 66 0.99 10.99 5.41
CA GLN A 66 1.37 12.33 4.96
C GLN A 66 0.93 12.59 3.51
N ILE A 67 0.87 11.55 2.67
CA ILE A 67 0.42 11.66 1.28
C ILE A 67 -1.11 11.81 1.22
N ILE A 68 -1.83 10.99 2.00
CA ILE A 68 -3.29 11.02 2.12
C ILE A 68 -3.64 11.20 3.60
N PRO A 69 -3.70 12.45 4.08
CA PRO A 69 -3.98 12.74 5.47
C PRO A 69 -5.45 12.46 5.82
N SER A 70 -5.70 12.21 7.11
CA SER A 70 -7.05 12.20 7.66
C SER A 70 -7.53 13.66 7.77
N ASP A 71 -8.59 14.01 7.03
CA ASP A 71 -9.18 15.35 7.02
C ASP A 71 -10.70 15.28 7.23
N SER A 72 -11.50 16.01 6.44
CA SER A 72 -12.96 15.82 6.42
C SER A 72 -13.37 14.46 5.87
N THR A 73 -12.44 13.74 5.23
CA THR A 73 -12.59 12.38 4.72
C THR A 73 -11.57 11.43 5.35
N PRO A 74 -11.85 10.10 5.37
CA PRO A 74 -10.90 9.11 5.84
C PRO A 74 -9.57 9.16 5.06
N GLY A 75 -8.45 9.12 5.78
CA GLY A 75 -7.10 9.13 5.21
C GLY A 75 -6.49 7.74 5.05
N ALA A 76 -5.17 7.69 4.81
CA ALA A 76 -4.46 6.44 4.56
C ALA A 76 -4.56 5.42 5.70
N ARG A 77 -4.63 5.88 6.96
CA ARG A 77 -4.73 5.01 8.13
C ARG A 77 -6.10 4.35 8.21
N GLU A 78 -7.16 5.13 8.09
CA GLU A 78 -8.53 4.65 8.14
C GLU A 78 -8.85 3.73 6.95
N ALA A 79 -8.21 3.97 5.80
CA ALA A 79 -8.33 3.13 4.61
C ALA A 79 -7.47 1.85 4.67
N GLY A 80 -6.63 1.65 5.69
CA GLY A 80 -5.79 0.45 5.81
C GLY A 80 -4.71 0.35 4.74
N VAL A 81 -4.24 1.48 4.20
CA VAL A 81 -3.31 1.52 3.05
C VAL A 81 -2.06 0.68 3.28
N ILE A 82 -1.55 0.62 4.51
CA ILE A 82 -0.36 -0.18 4.83
C ILE A 82 -0.58 -1.67 4.57
N HIS A 83 -1.77 -2.20 4.84
CA HIS A 83 -2.12 -3.61 4.58
C HIS A 83 -2.32 -3.87 3.08
N PHE A 84 -2.83 -2.88 2.34
CA PHE A 84 -2.89 -2.96 0.88
C PHE A 84 -1.47 -3.04 0.29
N ILE A 85 -0.57 -2.16 0.71
CA ILE A 85 0.82 -2.13 0.21
C ILE A 85 1.54 -3.43 0.55
N ASP A 86 1.45 -3.91 1.79
CA ASP A 86 2.08 -5.16 2.21
C ASP A 86 1.60 -6.34 1.32
N ARG A 87 0.29 -6.43 1.09
CA ARG A 87 -0.30 -7.45 0.23
C ARG A 87 0.07 -7.28 -1.25
N ALA A 88 0.19 -6.06 -1.74
CA ALA A 88 0.64 -5.77 -3.11
C ALA A 88 2.07 -6.26 -3.32
N LEU A 89 2.95 -6.00 -2.36
CA LEU A 89 4.37 -6.41 -2.38
C LEU A 89 4.56 -7.92 -2.28
N THR A 90 3.62 -8.68 -1.71
CA THR A 90 3.64 -10.15 -1.75
C THR A 90 2.87 -10.74 -2.93
N SER A 91 2.29 -9.90 -3.80
CA SER A 91 1.51 -10.33 -4.97
C SER A 91 1.96 -9.67 -6.28
N PHE A 92 1.23 -8.66 -6.75
CA PHE A 92 1.38 -8.09 -8.09
C PHE A 92 2.49 -7.05 -8.22
N ASP A 93 2.97 -6.48 -7.11
CA ASP A 93 4.06 -5.48 -7.08
C ASP A 93 5.33 -6.06 -6.43
N ARG A 94 5.54 -7.38 -6.55
CA ARG A 94 6.69 -8.06 -5.93
C ARG A 94 8.04 -7.52 -6.41
N ASP A 95 8.13 -7.04 -7.65
CA ASP A 95 9.31 -6.40 -8.21
C ASP A 95 9.70 -5.10 -7.47
N LYS A 96 8.78 -4.51 -6.70
CA LYS A 96 9.02 -3.29 -5.91
C LYS A 96 9.59 -3.53 -4.52
N GLN A 97 9.66 -4.78 -4.05
CA GLN A 97 10.18 -5.12 -2.72
C GLN A 97 11.57 -4.50 -2.48
N GLY A 98 12.47 -4.57 -3.46
CA GLY A 98 13.82 -4.02 -3.35
C GLY A 98 13.85 -2.51 -3.06
N ILE A 99 13.00 -1.74 -3.76
CA ILE A 99 12.93 -0.28 -3.58
C ILE A 99 12.44 0.07 -2.16
N TYR A 100 11.46 -0.67 -1.63
CA TYR A 100 11.01 -0.48 -0.25
C TYR A 100 12.08 -0.82 0.77
N THR A 101 12.78 -1.96 0.61
CA THR A 101 13.87 -2.35 1.50
C THR A 101 15.00 -1.34 1.50
N GLU A 102 15.47 -0.94 0.32
CA GLU A 102 16.53 0.05 0.17
C GLU A 102 16.13 1.42 0.74
N GLY A 103 14.91 1.88 0.45
CA GLY A 103 14.38 3.14 0.94
C GLY A 103 14.28 3.20 2.48
N LEU A 104 13.78 2.13 3.10
CA LEU A 104 13.69 2.04 4.56
C LEU A 104 15.06 2.01 5.23
N LEU A 105 16.03 1.28 4.65
CA LEU A 105 17.41 1.26 5.14
C LEU A 105 18.09 2.63 5.03
N ALA A 106 17.90 3.33 3.91
CA ALA A 106 18.44 4.66 3.70
C ALA A 106 17.83 5.68 4.68
N LEU A 107 16.51 5.61 4.89
CA LEU A 107 15.81 6.46 5.86
C LEU A 107 16.32 6.23 7.28
N GLN A 108 16.44 4.96 7.71
CA GLN A 108 16.95 4.63 9.04
C GLN A 108 18.37 5.18 9.25
N ARG A 109 19.25 5.00 8.26
CA ARG A 109 20.61 5.57 8.30
C ARG A 109 20.57 7.08 8.47
N LYS A 110 19.70 7.75 7.71
CA LYS A 110 19.58 9.20 7.77
C LYS A 110 19.09 9.70 9.13
N VAL A 111 18.15 8.99 9.73
CA VAL A 111 17.69 9.30 11.10
C VAL A 111 18.83 9.19 12.10
N GLN A 112 19.67 8.14 12.02
CA GLN A 112 20.84 7.98 12.90
C GLN A 112 21.91 9.08 12.70
N GLU A 113 22.10 9.55 11.47
CA GLU A 113 23.00 10.69 11.19
C GLU A 113 22.48 12.01 11.79
N MET A 114 21.16 12.24 11.73
CA MET A 114 20.55 13.51 12.15
C MET A 114 20.25 13.57 13.66
N ILE A 115 19.99 12.41 14.26
CA ILE A 115 19.75 12.25 15.69
C ILE A 115 20.89 11.36 16.23
N PRO A 116 22.11 11.90 16.40
CA PRO A 116 23.18 11.16 17.04
C PRO A 116 22.69 10.73 18.43
N GLY A 117 22.85 9.44 18.74
CA GLY A 117 22.50 8.88 20.02
C GLY A 117 23.10 9.71 21.15
N ASN A 118 22.25 10.19 22.06
CA ASN A 118 22.71 10.70 23.34
C ASN A 118 23.17 9.49 24.16
N ASP A 119 24.39 9.03 23.89
CA ASP A 119 25.08 8.03 24.69
C ASP A 119 25.31 8.62 26.09
N ASN A 120 24.47 8.21 27.04
CA ASN A 120 24.61 8.47 28.47
C ASN A 120 24.82 7.15 29.19
#